data_AF-A0A937CM06-F1
#
_entry.id   AF-A0A937CM06-F1
#
_cell.length_a   1.000
_cell.length_b   1.000
_cell.length_c   1.000
_cell.angle_alpha   90.00
_cell.angle_beta   90.00
_cell.angle_gamma   90.00
#
_symmetry.space_group_name_H-M   'P 1'
#
loop_
_entity.id
_entity.type
_entity.pdbx_description
1 polymer ?
#
loop_
_entity_poly.entity_id
_entity_poly.type
_entity_poly.pdbx_seq_one_letter_code
_entity_poly.pdbx_strand_id
1 'polypeptide(L)' 'MSQTLRVENVDDEIVKKLSDRAVRHGRTIEAEHRAILMQALDAKLSFEELAGKMREMLEGRHHTQSEILMLEGRDDR' A
#
# COMPACT_ATOMS: atom_id res chain seq x y z
N MET A 1 -22.12 2.76 12.88
CA MET A 1 -23.01 1.72 12.33
C MET A 1 -22.16 0.50 12.03
N SER A 2 -22.43 -0.66 12.65
CA SER A 2 -21.78 -1.92 12.31
C SER A 2 -22.60 -2.63 11.24
N GLN A 3 -21.98 -3.04 10.13
CA GLN A 3 -22.62 -3.84 9.09
C GLN A 3 -21.87 -5.17 8.95
N THR A 4 -22.62 -6.27 8.86
CA THR A 4 -22.08 -7.63 8.73
C THR A 4 -22.21 -8.10 7.29
N LEU A 5 -21.12 -8.63 6.72
CA LEU A 5 -21.08 -9.21 5.37
C LEU A 5 -20.80 -10.71 5.49
N ARG A 6 -21.65 -11.54 4.89
CA ARG A 6 -21.46 -12.99 4.81
C ARG A 6 -21.28 -13.40 3.35
N VAL A 7 -20.32 -14.28 3.10
CA VAL A 7 -20.02 -14.83 1.78
C VAL A 7 -20.32 -16.32 1.83
N GLU A 8 -21.24 -16.79 0.99
CA GLU A 8 -21.60 -18.21 0.88
C GLU A 8 -20.83 -18.88 -0.26
N ASN A 9 -20.78 -20.21 -0.24
CA ASN A 9 -20.20 -21.04 -1.30
C ASN A 9 -18.71 -20.72 -1.61
N VAL A 10 -17.91 -20.50 -0.57
CA VAL A 10 -16.47 -20.28 -0.70
C VAL A 10 -15.76 -21.63 -0.74
N ASP A 11 -14.86 -21.81 -1.72
CA ASP A 11 -14.03 -23.00 -1.85
C ASP A 11 -13.08 -23.17 -0.64
N ASP A 12 -12.93 -24.39 -0.16
CA ASP A 12 -12.06 -24.74 0.96
C ASP A 12 -10.59 -24.32 0.71
N GLU A 13 -10.12 -24.37 -0.53
CA GLU A 13 -8.79 -23.87 -0.87
C GLU A 13 -8.63 -22.37 -0.59
N ILE A 14 -9.68 -21.58 -0.83
CA ILE A 14 -9.67 -20.14 -0.58
C ILE A 14 -9.61 -19.89 0.93
N VAL A 15 -10.42 -20.61 1.70
CA VAL A 15 -10.42 -20.52 3.17
C VAL A 15 -9.04 -20.87 3.74
N LYS A 16 -8.41 -21.93 3.21
CA LYS A 16 -7.05 -22.32 3.62
C LYS A 16 -6.02 -21.23 3.31
N LYS A 17 -6.00 -20.71 2.08
CA LYS A 17 -5.08 -19.62 1.68
C LYS A 17 -5.28 -18.36 2.53
N LEU A 18 -6.53 -18.03 2.87
CA LEU A 18 -6.87 -16.91 3.72
C LEU A 18 -6.35 -17.12 5.15
N SER A 19 -6.54 -18.30 5.72
CA SER A 19 -6.02 -18.67 7.04
C SER A 19 -4.49 -18.58 7.11
N ASP A 20 -3.79 -19.15 6.12
CA ASP A 20 -2.33 -19.11 6.05
C ASP A 20 -1.80 -17.67 5.95
N ARG A 21 -2.50 -16.80 5.22
CA ARG A 21 -2.17 -15.37 5.13
C ARG A 21 -2.44 -14.65 6.45
N ALA A 22 -3.56 -14.93 7.11
CA ALA A 22 -3.92 -14.34 8.40
C ALA A 22 -2.87 -14.66 9.48
N VAL A 23 -2.40 -15.92 9.55
CA VAL A 23 -1.32 -16.34 10.45
C VAL A 23 -0.03 -15.58 10.18
N ARG A 24 0.38 -15.46 8.90
CA ARG A 24 1.58 -14.71 8.51
C ARG A 24 1.51 -13.24 8.90
N HIS A 25 0.32 -12.65 8.89
CA HIS A 25 0.11 -11.25 9.26
C HIS A 25 -0.21 -11.04 10.76
N GLY A 26 -0.28 -12.11 11.56
CA GLY A 26 -0.65 -12.03 12.98
C GLY A 26 -2.08 -11.53 13.20
N ARG A 27 -3.01 -11.86 12.29
CA ARG A 27 -4.40 -11.40 12.29
C ARG A 27 -5.38 -12.57 12.40
N THR A 28 -6.60 -12.27 12.84
CA THR A 28 -7.73 -13.22 12.69
C THR A 28 -8.14 -13.30 11.22
N ILE A 29 -8.81 -14.40 10.84
CA ILE A 29 -9.32 -14.60 9.48
C ILE A 29 -10.27 -13.45 9.08
N GLU A 30 -11.15 -13.01 9.98
CA GLU A 30 -12.06 -11.88 9.72
C GLU A 30 -11.32 -10.55 9.52
N ALA A 31 -10.27 -10.30 10.32
CA ALA A 31 -9.46 -9.11 10.18
C ALA A 31 -8.69 -9.12 8.85
N GLU A 32 -8.18 -10.27 8.44
CA GLU A 32 -7.49 -10.44 7.16
C GLU A 32 -8.46 -10.32 5.98
N HIS A 33 -9.67 -10.88 6.08
CA HIS A 33 -10.73 -10.69 5.08
C HIS A 33 -11.08 -9.22 4.90
N ARG A 34 -11.26 -8.48 6.00
CA ARG A 34 -11.50 -7.04 5.97
C ARG A 34 -10.34 -6.29 5.31
N ALA A 35 -9.10 -6.67 5.62
CA ALA A 35 -7.92 -6.05 5.03
C ALA A 35 -7.83 -6.29 3.52
N ILE A 36 -8.18 -7.49 3.03
CA ILE A 36 -8.27 -7.80 1.60
C ILE A 36 -9.34 -6.95 0.94
N LEU A 37 -10.53 -6.88 1.53
CA LEU A 37 -11.62 -6.11 0.97
C LEU A 37 -11.26 -4.63 0.89
N MET A 38 -10.64 -4.09 1.95
CA MET A 38 -10.10 -2.74 1.93
C MET A 38 -9.05 -2.58 0.83
N GLN A 39 -8.08 -3.49 0.71
CA GLN A 39 -7.04 -3.41 -0.31
C GLN A 39 -7.59 -3.48 -1.74
N ALA A 40 -8.62 -4.29 -1.97
CA ALA A 40 -9.24 -4.45 -3.28
C ALA A 40 -10.13 -3.26 -3.67
N LEU A 41 -10.80 -2.66 -2.69
CA LEU A 41 -11.66 -1.48 -2.90
C LEU A 41 -10.89 -0.17 -2.87
N ASP A 42 -9.76 -0.14 -2.17
CA ASP A 42 -8.77 0.94 -2.22
C ASP A 42 -8.03 0.79 -3.55
N ALA A 43 -8.72 1.15 -4.64
CA ALA A 43 -8.17 1.25 -5.98
C ALA A 43 -7.02 2.26 -5.94
N LYS A 44 -5.83 1.79 -5.59
CA LYS A 44 -4.62 2.58 -5.73
C LYS A 44 -4.49 2.89 -7.20
N LEU A 45 -4.21 4.16 -7.47
CA LEU A 45 -3.73 4.60 -8.77
C LEU A 45 -2.70 3.58 -9.26
N SER A 46 -2.86 3.14 -10.49
CA SER A 46 -1.82 2.40 -11.19
C SER A 46 -0.49 3.14 -11.03
N PHE A 47 0.62 2.40 -11.11
CA PHE A 47 1.94 3.02 -11.02
C PHE A 47 2.08 4.22 -11.99
N GLU A 48 1.50 4.10 -13.19
CA GLU A 48 1.49 5.14 -14.21
C GLU A 48 0.72 6.39 -13.76
N GLU A 49 -0.48 6.22 -13.19
CA GLU A 49 -1.29 7.32 -12.66
C GLU A 49 -0.62 7.98 -11.45
N LEU A 50 -0.02 7.20 -10.56
CA LEU A 50 0.71 7.73 -9.41
C LEU A 50 1.95 8.52 -9.86
N ALA A 51 2.72 7.98 -10.81
CA ALA A 51 3.88 8.65 -11.39
C ALA A 51 3.49 9.92 -12.16
N GLY A 52 2.33 9.92 -12.84
CA GLY A 52 1.74 11.11 -13.45
C GLY A 52 1.52 12.22 -12.42
N LYS A 53 0.76 11.92 -11.35
CA LYS A 53 0.52 12.88 -10.27
C LYS A 53 1.81 13.36 -9.60
N MET A 54 2.79 12.48 -9.37
CA MET A 54 4.07 12.90 -8.80
C MET A 54 4.82 13.86 -9.73
N ARG A 55 4.81 13.64 -11.05
CA ARG A 55 5.43 14.57 -12.00
C ARG A 55 4.74 15.93 -12.01
N GLU A 56 3.41 15.97 -11.98
CA GLU A 56 2.65 17.22 -11.85
C GLU A 56 3.00 17.96 -10.56
N MET A 57 3.06 17.26 -9.42
CA MET A 57 3.40 17.88 -8.13
C MET A 57 4.84 18.40 -8.04
N LEU A 58 5.75 17.84 -8.83
CA LEU A 58 7.16 18.23 -8.89
C LEU A 58 7.46 19.21 -10.03
N GLU A 59 6.46 19.53 -10.86
CA GLU A 59 6.62 20.49 -11.94
C GLU A 59 7.02 21.86 -11.38
N GLY A 60 8.10 22.43 -11.93
CA GLY A 60 8.64 23.71 -11.49
C GLY A 60 9.34 23.71 -10.13
N ARG A 61 9.46 22.55 -9.45
CA ARG A 61 10.24 22.47 -8.21
C ARG A 61 11.74 22.54 -8.54
N HIS A 62 12.42 23.56 -8.04
CA HIS A 62 13.87 23.61 -8.08
C HIS A 62 14.43 22.57 -7.10
N HIS A 63 14.90 21.45 -7.65
CA HIS A 63 15.64 20.45 -6.90
C HIS A 63 17.11 20.82 -6.83
N THR A 64 17.65 20.96 -5.63
CA THR A 64 19.11 21.01 -5.43
C THR A 64 19.67 19.64 -5.78
N GLN A 65 20.70 19.62 -6.64
CA GLN A 65 21.39 18.37 -6.94
C GLN A 65 21.96 17.77 -5.66
N SER A 66 21.74 16.47 -5.46
CA SER A 66 22.17 15.81 -4.23
C SER A 66 23.68 15.91 -4.00
N GLU A 67 24.47 16.03 -5.07
CA GLU A 67 25.92 16.26 -5.01
C GLU A 67 26.28 17.55 -4.25
N ILE A 68 25.52 18.62 -4.43
CA ILE A 68 25.73 19.91 -3.73
C ILE A 68 25.48 19.73 -2.23
N LEU A 69 24.40 19.06 -1.85
CA LEU A 69 24.06 18.77 -0.44
C LEU A 69 25.10 17.85 0.21
N MET A 70 25.66 16.90 -0.54
CA MET A 70 26.72 16.01 -0.07
C MET A 70 28.05 16.73 0.13
N LEU A 71 28.34 17.74 -0.69
CA LEU A 71 29.52 18.60 -0.55
C LEU A 71 29.38 19.51 0.68
N GLU A 72 28.25 20.21 0.84
CA GLU A 72 27.97 21.06 2.01
C GLU A 72 28.13 20.28 3.34
N GLY A 73 27.57 19.07 3.42
CA GLY A 73 27.69 18.24 4.63
C GLY A 73 29.09 17.67 4.89
N ARG A 74 30.01 17.70 3.91
CA ARG A 74 31.42 17.33 4.08
C ARG A 74 32.26 18.51 4.55
N ASP A 75 31.97 19.70 4.06
CA ASP A 75 32.68 20.93 4.40
C ASP A 75 32.31 21.46 5.80
N ASP A 76 31.15 21.06 6.34
CA ASP A 76 30.67 21.40 7.70
C ASP A 76 31.30 20.57 8.85
N ARG A 77 32.29 19.70 8.58
CA ARG A 77 32.88 18.77 9.57
C ARG A 77 34.33 19.09 9.97
#